data_AF-A0A117IUX3-F1
#
_entry.id   AF-A0A117IUX3-F1
#
_cell.length_a   1.000
_cell.length_b   1.000
_cell.length_c   1.000
_cell.angle_alpha   90.00
_cell.angle_beta   90.00
_cell.angle_gamma   90.00
#
_symmetry.space_group_name_H-M   'P 1'
#
loop_
_entity.id
_entity.type
_entity.pdbx_description
1 polymer ?
#
loop_
_entity_poly.entity_id
_entity_poly.type
_entity_poly.pdbx_seq_one_letter_code
_entity_poly.pdbx_strand_id
1 'polypeptide(L)'
;MIWRHTQAPVITYDASHREFTATAARSALYDEEALLPGGGPVRVTRCIVFAYAHRPGQPWTSRVSERDGDVCRPGTAIAGLVRIAQTRIASMPAGDLTRAGVQEALDPTGRLPSYDVRSAVRTAGLVTVSILLSSPDTAVGQCYRFTRPVAGDGGQGSATAVPVSPC
;
A
#
# COMPACT_ATOMS: atom_id res chain seq x y z
N MET A 1 11.45 -7.90 1.50
CA MET A 1 12.54 -6.90 1.66
C MET A 1 12.34 -5.68 0.78
N ILE A 2 12.02 -5.83 -0.52
CA ILE A 2 11.85 -4.74 -1.50
C ILE A 2 10.97 -3.57 -1.02
N TRP A 3 9.82 -3.85 -0.40
CA TRP A 3 8.94 -2.81 0.14
C TRP A 3 9.63 -1.91 1.18
N ARG A 4 10.54 -2.43 2.02
CA ARG A 4 11.22 -1.60 3.05
C ARG A 4 12.12 -0.52 2.44
N HIS A 5 12.67 -0.77 1.25
CA HIS A 5 13.57 0.15 0.57
C HIS A 5 12.86 1.10 -0.39
N THR A 6 11.76 0.64 -0.98
CA THR A 6 11.04 1.39 -2.00
C THR A 6 9.76 2.03 -1.47
N GLN A 7 9.20 1.54 -0.37
CA GLN A 7 7.86 1.86 0.12
C GLN A 7 6.81 1.83 -1.01
N ALA A 8 7.06 1.03 -2.06
CA ALA A 8 6.21 0.97 -3.23
C ALA A 8 4.89 0.31 -2.86
N PRO A 9 3.74 0.93 -3.20
CA PRO A 9 2.43 0.35 -2.88
C PRO A 9 2.13 -0.95 -3.64
N VAL A 10 2.81 -1.16 -4.76
CA VAL A 10 2.65 -2.33 -5.61
C VAL A 10 4.02 -2.90 -5.91
N ILE A 11 4.15 -4.21 -5.75
CA ILE A 11 5.35 -4.97 -6.09
C ILE A 11 4.91 -6.19 -6.91
N THR A 12 5.31 -6.23 -8.17
CA THR A 12 5.05 -7.35 -9.06
C THR A 12 6.31 -8.19 -9.24
N TYR A 13 6.12 -9.45 -9.64
CA TYR A 13 7.21 -10.34 -10.00
C TYR A 13 6.98 -10.89 -11.40
N ASP A 14 7.94 -10.68 -12.29
CA ASP A 14 7.98 -11.30 -13.60
C ASP A 14 8.85 -12.56 -13.52
N ALA A 15 8.19 -13.73 -13.59
CA ALA A 15 8.88 -15.01 -13.54
C ALA A 15 9.76 -15.28 -14.77
N SER A 16 9.41 -14.72 -15.93
CA SER A 16 10.14 -14.90 -17.20
C SER A 16 11.50 -14.21 -17.12
N HIS A 17 11.53 -13.01 -16.54
CA HIS A 17 12.75 -12.22 -16.36
C HIS A 17 13.39 -12.38 -14.97
N ARG A 18 12.74 -13.10 -14.05
CA ARG A 18 13.11 -13.26 -12.63
C ARG A 18 13.36 -11.90 -11.96
N GLU A 19 12.48 -10.96 -12.24
CA GLU A 19 12.63 -9.56 -11.87
C GLU A 19 11.42 -9.12 -11.03
N PHE A 20 11.69 -8.42 -9.94
CA PHE A 20 10.69 -7.72 -9.17
C PHE A 20 10.61 -6.26 -9.60
N THR A 21 9.40 -5.77 -9.83
CA THR A 21 9.16 -4.38 -10.18
C THR A 21 8.35 -3.73 -9.07
N ALA A 22 8.89 -2.65 -8.51
CA ALA A 22 8.28 -1.86 -7.46
C ALA A 22 8.08 -0.43 -7.96
N THR A 23 6.83 0.03 -8.03
CA THR A 23 6.47 1.32 -8.61
C THR A 23 5.95 2.25 -7.52
N ALA A 24 6.54 3.45 -7.41
CA ALA A 24 6.18 4.41 -6.37
C ALA A 24 6.15 5.85 -6.92
N ALA A 25 5.08 6.58 -6.61
CA ALA A 25 5.07 8.03 -6.77
C ALA A 25 5.91 8.66 -5.66
N ARG A 26 6.80 9.58 -6.02
CA ARG A 26 7.63 10.37 -5.11
C ARG A 26 7.38 11.83 -5.34
N SER A 27 7.19 12.57 -4.26
CA SER A 27 7.04 14.02 -4.33
C SER A 27 8.19 14.70 -3.62
N ALA A 28 8.66 15.81 -4.19
CA ALA A 28 9.54 16.76 -3.53
C ALA A 28 8.88 18.14 -3.57
N LEU A 29 9.01 18.88 -2.47
CA LEU A 29 8.63 20.28 -2.39
C LEU A 29 9.86 21.09 -2.77
N TYR A 30 9.68 22.03 -3.69
CA TYR A 30 10.70 22.99 -4.06
C TYR A 30 10.22 24.37 -3.63
N ASP A 31 11.04 25.03 -2.84
CA ASP A 31 10.84 26.44 -2.54
C ASP A 31 11.19 27.21 -3.80
N GLU A 32 10.17 27.77 -4.46
CA GLU A 32 10.37 28.65 -5.60
C GLU A 32 10.53 30.07 -5.07
N GLU A 33 11.56 30.80 -5.51
CA GLU A 33 11.64 32.24 -5.26
C GLU A 33 10.43 32.89 -5.95
N ALA A 34 9.51 33.41 -5.14
CA ALA A 34 8.28 34.00 -5.64
C ALA A 34 8.59 35.26 -6.46
N LEU A 35 8.63 35.13 -7.78
CA LEU A 35 8.72 36.25 -8.73
C LEU A 35 7.42 37.09 -8.75
N LEU A 36 6.32 36.59 -8.18
CA LEU A 36 5.02 37.26 -8.11
C LEU A 36 4.36 37.11 -6.72
N PRO A 37 3.57 38.10 -6.26
CA PRO A 37 2.78 37.99 -5.04
C PRO A 37 1.78 36.82 -5.15
N GLY A 38 1.90 35.83 -4.27
CA GLY A 38 1.10 34.59 -4.29
C GLY A 38 1.89 33.32 -4.65
N GLY A 39 3.19 33.45 -4.99
CA GLY A 39 4.09 32.31 -5.16
C GLY A 39 4.36 31.59 -3.84
N GLY A 40 4.26 30.26 -3.86
CA GLY A 40 4.51 29.39 -2.73
C GLY A 40 5.21 28.11 -3.18
N PRO A 41 5.57 27.21 -2.27
CA PRO A 41 6.34 26.01 -2.60
C PRO A 41 5.62 25.15 -3.65
N VAL A 42 6.33 24.78 -4.70
CA VAL A 42 5.81 23.92 -5.78
C VAL A 42 6.10 22.47 -5.44
N ARG A 43 5.07 21.63 -5.48
CA ARG A 43 5.21 20.18 -5.31
C ARG A 43 5.38 19.52 -6.67
N VAL A 44 6.55 18.94 -6.93
CA VAL A 44 6.78 18.09 -8.10
C VAL A 44 6.60 16.64 -7.69
N THR A 45 5.77 15.90 -8.43
CA THR A 45 5.58 14.46 -8.23
C THR A 45 6.09 13.70 -9.44
N ARG A 46 6.99 12.74 -9.23
CA ARG A 46 7.56 11.86 -10.25
C ARG A 46 7.17 10.40 -10.00
N CYS A 47 6.97 9.64 -11.06
CA CYS A 47 6.81 8.20 -10.95
C CYS A 47 8.18 7.52 -11.02
N ILE A 48 8.55 6.77 -9.99
CA ILE A 48 9.82 6.05 -9.92
C ILE A 48 9.53 4.54 -9.96
N VAL A 49 10.19 3.86 -10.90
CA VAL A 49 10.15 2.41 -11.03
C VAL A 49 11.50 1.84 -10.60
N PHE A 50 11.46 0.95 -9.62
CA PHE A 50 12.59 0.19 -9.14
C PHE A 50 12.47 -1.25 -9.66
N ALA A 51 13.45 -1.71 -10.42
CA ALA A 51 13.54 -3.09 -10.88
C ALA A 51 14.67 -3.80 -10.12
N TYR A 52 14.38 -4.99 -9.58
CA TYR A 52 15.34 -5.83 -8.87
C TYR A 52 15.37 -7.21 -9.50
N ALA A 53 16.48 -7.58 -10.13
CA ALA A 53 16.64 -8.91 -10.73
C ALA A 53 17.50 -9.79 -9.84
N HIS A 54 17.09 -11.06 -9.72
CA HIS A 54 17.86 -12.08 -9.02
C HIS A 54 18.03 -13.32 -9.89
N ARG A 55 19.28 -13.61 -10.23
CA ARG A 55 19.66 -14.82 -10.97
C ARG A 55 20.46 -15.74 -10.04
N PRO A 56 20.16 -17.06 -10.00
CA PRO A 56 20.94 -17.99 -9.19
C PRO A 56 22.43 -17.89 -9.49
N GLY A 57 23.25 -17.78 -8.45
CA GLY A 57 24.70 -17.65 -8.58
C GLY A 57 25.20 -16.24 -8.94
N GLN A 58 24.33 -15.24 -9.02
CA GLN A 58 24.71 -13.84 -9.25
C GLN A 58 24.22 -12.93 -8.11
N PRO A 59 24.94 -11.83 -7.84
CA PRO A 59 24.44 -10.78 -6.96
C PRO A 59 23.11 -10.21 -7.47
N TRP A 60 22.32 -9.67 -6.56
CA TRP A 60 21.14 -8.88 -6.93
C TRP A 60 21.56 -7.67 -7.74
N THR A 61 20.83 -7.37 -8.81
CA THR A 61 21.00 -6.13 -9.56
C THR A 61 19.77 -5.25 -9.37
N SER A 62 19.99 -3.93 -9.32
CA SER A 62 18.92 -2.95 -9.21
C SER A 62 19.01 -1.91 -10.33
N ARG A 63 17.85 -1.46 -10.81
CA ARG A 63 17.72 -0.35 -11.76
C ARG A 63 16.64 0.60 -11.25
N VAL A 64 16.88 1.89 -11.36
CA VAL A 64 15.91 2.94 -11.05
C VAL A 64 15.66 3.74 -12.31
N SER A 65 14.39 3.97 -12.64
CA SER A 65 14.00 4.81 -13.78
C SER A 65 12.83 5.71 -13.40
N GLU A 66 12.85 6.95 -13.88
CA GLU A 66 11.69 7.82 -13.87
C GLU A 66 10.76 7.46 -15.04
N ARG A 67 9.45 7.51 -14.79
CA ARG A 67 8.40 7.25 -15.77
C ARG A 67 7.31 8.33 -15.68
N ASP A 68 6.41 8.30 -16.65
CA ASP A 68 5.19 9.09 -16.62
C ASP A 68 4.37 8.78 -15.36
N GLY A 69 3.64 9.79 -14.85
CA GLY A 69 2.73 9.65 -13.72
C GLY A 69 1.68 8.56 -13.92
N ASP A 70 1.27 8.31 -15.16
CA ASP A 70 0.28 7.28 -15.51
C ASP A 70 0.72 5.86 -15.10
N VAL A 71 2.02 5.58 -15.16
CA VAL A 71 2.59 4.29 -14.72
C VAL A 71 2.39 4.09 -13.21
N CYS A 72 2.38 5.16 -12.43
CA CYS A 72 2.18 5.12 -10.98
C CYS A 72 0.71 5.19 -10.55
N ARG A 73 -0.22 5.49 -11.46
CA ARG A 73 -1.65 5.68 -11.12
C ARG A 73 -2.24 4.50 -10.32
N PRO A 74 -2.02 3.22 -10.69
CA PRO A 74 -2.52 2.09 -9.90
C PRO A 74 -1.91 2.04 -8.49
N GLY A 75 -0.60 2.29 -8.38
CA GLY A 75 0.10 2.31 -7.10
C GLY A 75 -0.38 3.43 -6.18
N THR A 76 -0.64 4.63 -6.73
CA THR A 76 -1.21 5.76 -5.99
C THR A 76 -2.62 5.44 -5.50
N ALA A 77 -3.46 4.81 -6.34
CA ALA A 77 -4.80 4.37 -5.94
C ALA A 77 -4.73 3.37 -4.78
N ILE A 78 -3.89 2.32 -4.92
CA ILE A 78 -3.69 1.31 -3.87
C ILE A 78 -3.14 1.96 -2.58
N ALA A 79 -2.19 2.88 -2.66
CA ALA A 79 -1.70 3.61 -1.49
C ALA A 79 -2.81 4.37 -0.76
N GLY A 80 -3.73 4.99 -1.52
CA GLY A 80 -4.92 5.63 -0.98
C GLY A 80 -5.81 4.65 -0.21
N LEU A 81 -6.11 3.50 -0.82
CA LEU A 81 -6.91 2.44 -0.22
C LEU A 81 -6.25 1.86 1.04
N VAL A 82 -4.93 1.63 1.02
CA VAL A 82 -4.16 1.17 2.17
C VAL A 82 -4.33 2.13 3.35
N ARG A 83 -4.17 3.44 3.11
CA ARG A 83 -4.30 4.46 4.16
C ARG A 83 -5.71 4.52 4.73
N ILE A 84 -6.74 4.42 3.89
CA ILE A 84 -8.13 4.36 4.35
C ILE A 84 -8.36 3.11 5.21
N ALA A 85 -7.93 1.94 4.71
CA ALA A 85 -8.08 0.68 5.43
C ALA A 85 -7.32 0.68 6.77
N GLN A 86 -6.11 1.23 6.78
CA GLN A 86 -5.30 1.37 7.99
C GLN A 86 -6.00 2.23 9.03
N THR A 87 -6.52 3.41 8.64
CA THR A 87 -7.28 4.29 9.54
C THR A 87 -8.55 3.61 10.06
N ARG A 88 -9.30 2.92 9.19
CA ARG A 88 -10.52 2.21 9.60
C ARG A 88 -10.20 1.11 10.60
N ILE A 89 -9.29 0.20 10.28
CA ILE A 89 -8.88 -0.92 11.16
C ILE A 89 -8.33 -0.41 12.49
N ALA A 90 -7.56 0.69 12.48
CA ALA A 90 -7.06 1.36 13.68
C ALA A 90 -8.21 1.84 14.60
N SER A 91 -9.26 2.40 14.00
CA SER A 91 -10.38 3.02 14.72
C SER A 91 -11.47 2.06 15.18
N MET A 92 -11.55 0.85 14.61
CA MET A 92 -12.63 -0.10 14.91
C MET A 92 -12.61 -0.59 16.37
N PRO A 93 -13.76 -0.96 16.95
CA PRO A 93 -13.78 -1.71 18.20
C PRO A 93 -13.06 -3.05 18.04
N ALA A 94 -12.38 -3.50 19.10
CA ALA A 94 -11.62 -4.75 19.07
C ALA A 94 -12.48 -5.96 18.69
N GLY A 95 -13.74 -6.01 19.16
CA GLY A 95 -14.69 -7.08 18.85
C GLY A 95 -15.09 -7.14 17.37
N ASP A 96 -15.06 -6.00 16.69
CA ASP A 96 -15.51 -5.89 15.30
C ASP A 96 -14.39 -6.18 14.29
N LEU A 97 -13.15 -6.40 14.76
CA LEU A 97 -12.01 -6.83 13.96
C LEU A 97 -12.13 -8.30 13.52
N THR A 98 -13.21 -8.61 12.82
CA THR A 98 -13.50 -9.88 12.17
C THR A 98 -13.47 -9.68 10.65
N ARG A 99 -13.46 -10.77 9.87
CA ARG A 99 -13.50 -10.66 8.41
C ARG A 99 -14.70 -9.85 7.93
N ALA A 100 -15.89 -10.19 8.44
CA ALA A 100 -17.13 -9.52 8.06
C ALA A 100 -17.17 -8.08 8.56
N GLY A 101 -16.78 -7.82 9.82
CA GLY A 101 -16.78 -6.48 10.38
C GLY A 101 -15.81 -5.54 9.67
N VAL A 102 -14.63 -6.02 9.26
CA VAL A 102 -13.69 -5.21 8.47
C VAL A 102 -14.22 -4.99 7.05
N GLN A 103 -14.82 -6.00 6.41
CA GLN A 103 -15.42 -5.83 5.08
C GLN A 103 -16.52 -4.75 5.12
N GLU A 104 -17.43 -4.83 6.09
CA GLU A 104 -18.50 -3.85 6.28
C GLU A 104 -17.96 -2.44 6.56
N ALA A 105 -16.91 -2.31 7.37
CA ALA A 105 -16.32 -1.02 7.68
C ALA A 105 -15.61 -0.35 6.49
N LEU A 106 -15.12 -1.14 5.52
CA LEU A 106 -14.42 -0.66 4.32
C LEU A 106 -15.36 -0.46 3.14
N ASP A 107 -16.37 -1.31 3.01
CA ASP A 107 -17.39 -1.28 1.97
C ASP A 107 -18.78 -1.52 2.56
N PRO A 108 -19.36 -0.52 3.26
CA PRO A 108 -20.68 -0.65 3.89
C PRO A 108 -21.82 -0.78 2.86
N THR A 109 -21.52 -0.55 1.58
CA THR A 109 -22.51 -0.66 0.50
C THR A 109 -22.40 -1.98 -0.27
N GLY A 110 -21.33 -2.75 -0.07
CA GLY A 110 -21.01 -3.94 -0.86
C GLY A 110 -20.74 -3.64 -2.35
N ARG A 111 -20.44 -2.39 -2.71
CA ARG A 111 -20.31 -1.92 -4.11
C ARG A 111 -18.90 -1.53 -4.48
N LEU A 112 -17.95 -1.57 -3.54
CA LEU A 112 -16.57 -1.17 -3.77
C LEU A 112 -15.71 -2.42 -4.02
N PRO A 113 -15.43 -2.79 -5.29
CA PRO A 113 -14.60 -3.95 -5.60
C PRO A 113 -13.13 -3.78 -5.18
N SER A 114 -12.77 -2.60 -4.68
CA SER A 114 -11.42 -2.22 -4.26
C SER A 114 -10.95 -2.94 -3.00
N TYR A 115 -11.86 -3.49 -2.19
CA TYR A 115 -11.54 -4.18 -0.93
C TYR A 115 -12.12 -5.60 -0.91
N ASP A 116 -11.24 -6.59 -0.90
CA ASP A 116 -11.63 -7.99 -0.67
C ASP A 116 -10.90 -8.52 0.56
N VAL A 117 -11.62 -8.55 1.69
CA VAL A 117 -11.08 -9.03 2.97
C VAL A 117 -11.07 -10.56 2.97
N ARG A 118 -9.86 -11.12 2.90
CA ARG A 118 -9.63 -12.57 2.83
C ARG A 118 -9.69 -13.24 4.18
N SER A 119 -9.08 -12.62 5.19
CA SER A 119 -8.99 -13.19 6.53
C SER A 119 -8.81 -12.11 7.60
N ALA A 120 -9.26 -12.42 8.81
CA ALA A 120 -8.95 -11.68 10.03
C ALA A 120 -8.67 -12.71 11.13
N VAL A 121 -7.44 -12.72 11.63
CA VAL A 121 -6.96 -13.72 12.60
C VAL A 121 -6.49 -13.01 13.85
N ARG A 122 -6.99 -13.45 15.01
CA ARG A 122 -6.55 -12.98 16.32
C ARG A 122 -5.53 -13.94 16.90
N THR A 123 -4.40 -13.44 17.37
CA THR A 123 -3.36 -14.24 18.01
C THR A 123 -2.65 -13.40 19.05
N ALA A 124 -2.57 -13.89 20.29
CA ALA A 124 -1.75 -13.29 21.36
C ALA A 124 -1.88 -11.75 21.50
N GLY A 125 -3.10 -11.21 21.51
CA GLY A 125 -3.34 -9.77 21.65
C GLY A 125 -3.10 -8.95 20.37
N LEU A 126 -2.92 -9.58 19.21
CA LEU A 126 -2.82 -8.94 17.90
C LEU A 126 -3.95 -9.44 17.00
N VAL A 127 -4.46 -8.55 16.14
CA VAL A 127 -5.28 -8.95 14.99
C VAL A 127 -4.51 -8.68 13.72
N THR A 128 -4.43 -9.70 12.88
CA THR A 128 -3.89 -9.63 11.53
C THR A 128 -5.03 -9.75 10.53
N VAL A 129 -5.16 -8.78 9.64
CA VAL A 129 -6.17 -8.77 8.56
C VAL A 129 -5.45 -8.84 7.23
N SER A 130 -5.86 -9.75 6.35
CA SER A 130 -5.34 -9.84 4.98
C SER A 130 -6.41 -9.35 4.01
N ILE A 131 -6.06 -8.37 3.19
CA ILE A 131 -6.96 -7.71 2.25
C ILE A 131 -6.30 -7.66 0.88
N LEU A 132 -7.00 -8.13 -0.15
CA LEU A 132 -6.63 -7.84 -1.53
C LEU A 132 -7.19 -6.45 -1.87
N LEU A 133 -6.29 -5.52 -2.15
CA LEU A 133 -6.63 -4.16 -2.58
C LEU A 133 -6.50 -4.06 -4.08
N SER A 134 -7.59 -3.68 -4.75
CA SER A 134 -7.66 -3.56 -6.20
C SER A 134 -7.81 -2.10 -6.58
N SER A 135 -7.04 -1.67 -7.58
CA SER A 135 -7.24 -0.34 -8.18
C SER A 135 -8.61 -0.30 -8.88
N PRO A 136 -9.44 0.75 -8.69
CA PRO A 136 -10.78 0.82 -9.28
C PRO A 136 -10.77 0.78 -10.82
N ASP A 137 -9.76 1.39 -11.43
CA ASP A 137 -9.69 1.63 -12.88
C ASP A 137 -8.73 0.68 -13.60
N THR A 138 -8.01 -0.18 -12.87
CA THR A 138 -7.00 -1.06 -13.45
C THR A 138 -7.08 -2.44 -12.79
N ALA A 139 -6.82 -3.50 -13.57
CA ALA A 139 -6.79 -4.88 -13.06
C ALA A 139 -5.57 -5.18 -12.15
N VAL A 140 -4.97 -4.15 -11.54
CA VAL A 140 -3.85 -4.28 -10.62
C VAL A 140 -4.38 -4.48 -9.20
N GLY A 141 -4.02 -5.62 -8.61
CA GLY A 141 -4.30 -5.94 -7.23
C GLY A 141 -3.02 -6.15 -6.42
N GLN A 142 -3.03 -5.78 -5.15
CA GLN A 142 -1.95 -6.07 -4.20
C GLN A 142 -2.54 -6.58 -2.89
N CYS A 143 -2.06 -7.74 -2.46
CA CYS A 143 -2.35 -8.26 -1.14
C CYS A 143 -1.62 -7.45 -0.07
N TYR A 144 -2.35 -7.04 0.95
CA TYR A 144 -1.84 -6.32 2.11
C TYR A 144 -2.19 -7.04 3.39
N ARG A 145 -1.20 -7.09 4.29
CA ARG A 145 -1.37 -7.53 5.66
C ARG A 145 -1.42 -6.31 6.57
N PHE A 146 -2.55 -6.14 7.24
CA PHE A 146 -2.75 -5.15 8.28
C PHE A 146 -2.57 -5.81 9.64
N THR A 147 -1.81 -5.19 10.54
CA THR A 147 -1.62 -5.70 11.91
C THR A 147 -1.98 -4.62 12.90
N ARG A 148 -2.87 -4.94 13.84
CA ARG A 148 -3.27 -4.05 14.93
C ARG A 148 -3.12 -4.75 16.28
N PRO A 149 -2.38 -4.15 17.24
CA PRO A 149 -2.41 -4.56 18.64
C PRO A 149 -3.79 -4.30 19.26
N VAL A 150 -4.23 -5.24 20.07
CA VAL A 150 -5.46 -5.19 20.85
C VAL A 150 -5.06 -5.37 22.31
N ALA A 151 -4.58 -4.28 22.93
CA ALA A 151 -4.39 -4.25 24.37
C ALA A 151 -5.77 -4.33 25.08
N GLY A 152 -5.78 -4.79 26.33
CA GLY A 152 -6.97 -5.19 27.09
C GLY A 152 -7.97 -4.07 27.42
N ASP A 153 -7.75 -2.87 26.91
CA ASP A 153 -8.46 -1.64 27.21
C ASP A 153 -9.25 -1.11 26.01
N GLY A 154 -9.87 -1.98 25.20
CA GLY A 154 -10.99 -1.64 24.28
C GLY A 154 -10.77 -0.51 23.26
N GLY A 155 -9.58 0.07 23.19
CA GLY A 155 -9.31 1.37 22.59
C GLY A 155 -8.85 1.30 21.14
N GLN A 156 -9.06 2.42 20.45
CA GLN A 156 -8.45 2.69 19.14
C GLN A 156 -6.93 2.48 19.25
N GLY A 157 -6.35 1.79 18.26
CA GLY A 157 -4.92 1.44 18.28
C GLY A 157 -4.25 1.73 16.94
N SER A 158 -2.92 1.80 16.92
CA SER A 158 -2.19 1.94 15.65
C SER A 158 -2.29 0.64 14.83
N ALA A 159 -2.60 0.76 13.54
CA ALA A 159 -2.51 -0.35 12.59
C ALA A 159 -1.28 -0.14 11.71
N THR A 160 -0.57 -1.21 11.40
CA THR A 160 0.50 -1.22 10.38
C THR A 160 0.01 -1.94 9.13
N ALA A 161 0.55 -1.59 7.97
CA ALA A 161 0.19 -2.20 6.70
C ALA A 161 1.45 -2.54 5.89
N VAL A 162 1.55 -3.77 5.40
CA VAL A 162 2.67 -4.24 4.57
C VAL A 162 2.15 -5.04 3.37
N PRO A 163 2.68 -4.83 2.16
CA PRO A 163 2.31 -5.67 1.02
C PRO A 163 2.90 -7.08 1.19
N VAL A 164 2.15 -8.08 0.77
CA VAL A 164 2.48 -9.51 0.83
C VAL A 164 2.14 -10.18 -0.50
N SER A 165 2.78 -11.31 -0.81
CA SER A 165 2.60 -12.00 -2.10
C SER A 165 1.37 -12.91 -2.13
N PRO A 166 1.08 -13.72 -1.09
CA PRO A 166 -0.25 -14.29 -0.94
C PRO A 166 -1.08 -13.50 0.07
N CYS A 167 -2.35 -13.31 -0.29
CA CYS A 167 -3.44 -13.33 0.67
C CYS A 167 -3.84 -14.81 0.86
#